data_AF-A0A7V0S0Z4-F1
#
_entry.id   AF-A0A7V0S0Z4-F1
#
_cell.length_a   1.000
_cell.length_b   1.000
_cell.length_c   1.000
_cell.angle_alpha   90.00
_cell.angle_beta   90.00
_cell.angle_gamma   90.00
#
_symmetry.space_group_name_H-M   'P 1'
#
loop_
_entity.id
_entity.type
_entity.pdbx_description
1 polymer ?
#
loop_
_entity_poly.entity_id
_entity_poly.type
_entity_poly.pdbx_seq_one_letter_code
_entity_poly.pdbx_strand_id
1 'polypeptide(L)'
;YCELNNISLHFKQIVADCKPSDRQPACFICSWKRRKELFSIAKERGCNKLVFGHHLYDAVETLLLKMIHHSSISSIPPKLSMFEGELLAYAH
;
A
#
# COMPACT_ATOMS: atom_id res chain seq x y z
N TYR A 1 -12.00 -16.98 -8.14
CA TYR A 1 -12.83 -15.84 -7.68
C TYR A 1 -12.98 -14.78 -8.78
N CYS A 2 -11.90 -14.23 -9.34
CA CYS A 2 -11.97 -13.19 -10.37
C CYS A 2 -12.70 -13.64 -11.65
N GLU A 3 -12.42 -14.85 -12.15
CA GLU A 3 -13.10 -15.42 -13.34
C GLU A 3 -14.60 -15.64 -13.11
N LEU A 4 -15.00 -16.00 -11.90
CA LEU A 4 -16.42 -16.21 -11.55
C LEU A 4 -17.22 -14.90 -11.45
N ASN A 5 -16.53 -13.76 -11.28
CA ASN A 5 -17.16 -12.46 -11.07
C ASN A 5 -16.90 -11.48 -12.23
N ASN A 6 -16.37 -11.95 -13.37
CA ASN A 6 -15.96 -11.10 -14.49
C ASN A 6 -15.04 -9.93 -14.09
N ILE A 7 -14.16 -10.14 -13.10
CA ILE A 7 -13.20 -9.14 -12.65
C ILE A 7 -11.88 -9.36 -13.38
N SER A 8 -11.37 -8.31 -14.04
CA SER A 8 -10.06 -8.36 -14.69
C SER A 8 -8.96 -8.55 -13.66
N LEU A 9 -8.24 -9.68 -13.74
CA LEU A 9 -7.11 -9.97 -12.87
C LEU A 9 -5.82 -9.45 -13.51
N HIS A 10 -5.03 -8.71 -12.73
CA HIS A 10 -3.74 -8.19 -13.16
C HIS A 10 -2.64 -8.73 -12.26
N PHE A 11 -1.79 -9.57 -12.83
CA PHE A 11 -0.65 -10.16 -12.15
C PHE A 11 0.64 -9.55 -12.71
N LYS A 12 1.48 -9.01 -11.82
CA LYS A 12 2.81 -8.49 -12.16
C LYS A 12 3.79 -8.98 -11.11
N GLN A 13 4.83 -9.68 -11.56
CA GLN A 13 5.93 -10.08 -10.71
C GLN A 13 6.95 -8.95 -10.65
N ILE A 14 7.38 -8.61 -9.43
CA ILE A 14 8.37 -7.56 -9.18
C ILE A 14 9.54 -8.16 -8.42
N VAL A 15 10.76 -7.76 -8.77
CA VAL A 15 11.97 -8.17 -8.05
C VAL A 15 12.43 -7.03 -7.16
N ALA A 16 12.45 -7.29 -5.86
CA ALA A 16 13.04 -6.38 -4.89
C ALA A 16 14.50 -6.81 -4.65
N ASP A 17 15.44 -6.17 -5.34
CA ASP A 17 16.86 -6.31 -5.01
C ASP A 17 17.10 -5.78 -3.59
N CYS A 18 17.26 -6.71 -2.66
CA CYS A 18 17.55 -6.40 -1.26
C CYS A 18 18.95 -6.97 -0.98
N LYS A 19 19.94 -6.10 -0.79
CA LYS A 19 21.29 -6.55 -0.41
C LYS A 19 21.40 -6.49 1.11
N PRO A 20 22.07 -7.46 1.76
CA PRO A 20 22.28 -7.43 3.21
C PRO A 20 23.13 -6.22 3.68
N SER A 21 23.82 -5.53 2.76
CA SER A 21 24.54 -4.28 3.01
C SER A 21 23.65 -3.03 3.03
N ASP A 22 22.37 -3.15 2.67
CA ASP A 22 21.48 -2.01 2.59
C ASP A 22 21.14 -1.50 4.00
N ARG A 23 21.27 -0.19 4.20
CA ARG A 23 20.91 0.47 5.47
C ARG A 23 19.42 0.36 5.81
N GLN A 24 18.58 0.00 4.84
CA GLN A 24 17.14 -0.10 5.00
C GLN A 24 16.70 -1.57 5.11
N PRO A 25 15.76 -1.89 6.01
CA PRO A 25 15.23 -3.26 6.13
C PRO A 25 14.64 -3.76 4.81
N ALA A 26 14.89 -5.03 4.47
CA ALA A 26 14.38 -5.63 3.23
C ALA A 26 12.85 -5.52 3.08
N CYS A 27 12.11 -5.68 4.18
CA CYS A 27 10.64 -5.52 4.19
C CYS A 27 10.20 -4.11 3.80
N PHE A 28 10.96 -3.07 4.17
CA PHE A 28 10.68 -1.69 3.80
C PHE A 28 10.83 -1.51 2.28
N ILE A 29 11.92 -2.00 1.70
CA ILE A 29 12.21 -1.91 0.26
C ILE A 29 11.13 -2.64 -0.54
N CYS A 30 10.77 -3.86 -0.13
CA CYS A 30 9.71 -4.65 -0.77
C CYS A 30 8.35 -3.94 -0.72
N SER A 31 7.92 -3.48 0.46
CA SER A 31 6.64 -2.78 0.64
C SER A 31 6.58 -1.47 -0.16
N TRP A 32 7.70 -0.74 -0.23
CA TRP A 32 7.80 0.48 -1.01
C TRP A 32 7.72 0.21 -2.51
N LYS A 33 8.51 -0.73 -3.04
CA LYS A 33 8.46 -1.13 -4.46
C LYS A 33 7.06 -1.64 -4.85
N ARG A 34 6.41 -2.45 -4.01
CA ARG A 34 5.05 -2.95 -4.26
C ARG A 34 4.04 -1.81 -4.41
N ARG A 35 4.06 -0.83 -3.50
CA ARG A 35 3.16 0.33 -3.58
C ARG A 35 3.45 1.21 -4.79
N LYS A 36 4.73 1.45 -5.11
CA LYS A 36 5.13 2.21 -6.30
C LYS A 36 4.56 1.61 -7.59
N GLU A 37 4.68 0.30 -7.75
CA GLU A 37 4.15 -0.39 -8.93
C GLU A 37 2.62 -0.36 -8.98
N LEU A 38 1.93 -0.52 -7.83
CA LEU A 38 0.47 -0.37 -7.78
C LEU A 38 0.02 1.02 -8.23
N PHE A 39 0.71 2.08 -7.81
CA PHE A 39 0.40 3.45 -8.23
C PHE A 39 0.70 3.67 -9.72
N SER A 40 1.78 3.11 -10.26
CA SER A 40 2.09 3.17 -11.70
C SER A 40 0.98 2.51 -12.52
N ILE A 41 0.56 1.31 -12.14
CA ILE A 41 -0.50 0.57 -12.82
C ILE A 41 -1.83 1.31 -12.73
N ALA A 42 -2.16 1.88 -11.57
CA ALA A 42 -3.36 2.69 -11.41
C ALA A 42 -3.35 3.89 -12.36
N LYS A 43 -2.21 4.58 -12.48
CA LYS A 43 -2.05 5.73 -13.39
C LYS A 43 -2.13 5.32 -14.87
N GLU A 44 -1.41 4.27 -15.27
CA GLU A 44 -1.40 3.74 -16.63
C GLU A 44 -2.79 3.33 -17.11
N ARG A 45 -3.65 2.89 -16.19
CA ARG A 45 -5.02 2.45 -16.48
C ARG A 45 -6.09 3.51 -16.25
N GLY A 46 -5.70 4.72 -15.85
CA GLY A 46 -6.64 5.79 -15.51
C GLY A 46 -7.54 5.48 -14.31
N CYS A 47 -7.09 4.61 -13.40
CA CYS A 47 -7.82 4.32 -12.16
C CYS A 47 -7.68 5.49 -11.18
N ASN A 48 -8.81 6.04 -10.73
CA ASN A 48 -8.86 7.14 -9.77
C ASN A 48 -9.12 6.68 -8.32
N LYS A 49 -9.36 5.38 -8.11
CA LYS A 49 -9.61 4.77 -6.79
C LYS A 49 -8.76 3.51 -6.66
N LEU A 50 -8.09 3.38 -5.52
CA LEU A 50 -7.34 2.20 -5.13
C LEU A 50 -7.80 1.74 -3.75
N VAL A 51 -8.20 0.48 -3.62
CA VAL A 51 -8.66 -0.07 -2.34
C VAL A 51 -7.64 -1.10 -1.85
N PHE A 52 -7.23 -0.96 -0.60
CA PHE A 52 -6.38 -1.93 0.08
C PHE A 52 -7.22 -2.72 1.08
N GLY A 53 -6.98 -4.03 1.16
CA GLY A 53 -7.58 -4.91 2.17
C GLY A 53 -6.94 -4.78 3.54
N HIS A 54 -6.71 -3.56 4.02
CA HIS A 54 -6.33 -3.34 5.41
C HIS A 54 -7.58 -3.54 6.27
N HIS A 55 -7.45 -4.26 7.38
CA HIS A 55 -8.51 -4.44 8.37
C HIS A 55 -8.36 -3.42 9.51
N LEU A 56 -9.42 -3.21 10.28
CA LEU A 56 -9.39 -2.39 11.50
C LEU A 56 -8.27 -2.79 12.48
N TYR A 57 -7.92 -4.08 12.52
CA TYR A 57 -6.86 -4.58 13.40
C TYR A 57 -5.49 -4.02 12.99
N ASP A 58 -5.21 -3.94 11.68
CA ASP A 58 -3.98 -3.34 11.15
C ASP A 58 -3.86 -1.85 11.52
N ALA A 59 -4.99 -1.14 11.58
CA ALA A 59 -5.05 0.25 11.99
C ALA A 59 -4.73 0.42 13.50
N VAL A 60 -5.26 -0.46 14.35
CA VAL A 60 -4.97 -0.47 15.79
C VAL A 60 -3.51 -0.82 16.06
N GLU A 61 -2.97 -1.82 15.37
CA GLU A 61 -1.55 -2.19 15.45
C GLU A 61 -0.66 -1.03 15.04
N THR A 62 -0.99 -0.36 13.92
CA THR A 62 -0.24 0.82 13.46
C THR A 62 -0.28 1.96 14.48
N LEU A 63 -1.42 2.18 15.12
CA LEU A 63 -1.57 3.20 16.16
C LEU A 63 -0.62 2.92 17.33
N LEU A 64 -0.64 1.69 17.85
CA LEU A 64 0.21 1.27 18.96
C LEU A 64 1.69 1.39 18.62
N LEU A 65 2.11 0.93 17.44
CA LEU A 65 3.50 1.03 16.98
C LEU A 65 3.97 2.48 16.91
N LYS A 66 3.13 3.40 16.41
CA LYS A 66 3.49 4.82 16.34
C LYS A 66 3.53 5.50 17.71
N MET A 67 2.67 5.10 18.64
CA MET A 67 2.73 5.60 20.01
C MET A 67 4.00 5.16 20.72
N ILE A 68 4.40 3.89 20.57
CA ILE A 68 5.56 3.31 21.27
C ILE A 68 6.88 3.78 20.66
N HIS A 69 7.02 3.75 19.33
CA HIS A 69 8.30 3.98 18.67
C HIS A 69 8.51 5.42 18.19
N HIS A 70 7.43 6.19 18.01
CA HIS A 70 7.48 7.52 17.43
C HIS A 70 6.82 8.60 18.29
N SER A 71 6.36 8.25 19.50
CA SER A 71 5.63 9.15 20.42
C SER A 71 4.52 9.94 19.72
N SER A 72 3.88 9.32 18.71
CA SER A 72 2.92 9.97 17.83
C SER A 72 1.59 9.23 17.86
N ILE A 73 0.50 9.98 17.99
CA ILE A 73 -0.86 9.46 17.93
C ILE A 73 -1.35 9.58 16.49
N SER A 74 -1.05 8.57 15.67
CA SER A 74 -1.60 8.47 14.32
C SER A 74 -1.77 7.00 13.90
N SER A 75 -2.68 6.74 12.97
CA SER A 75 -2.97 5.39 12.46
C SER A 75 -2.96 5.40 10.92
N ILE A 76 -3.45 4.32 10.29
CA ILE A 76 -3.73 4.24 8.86
C ILE A 76 -5.00 5.06 8.58
N PRO A 77 -4.94 6.10 7.73
CA PRO A 77 -6.14 6.85 7.38
C PRO A 77 -7.09 6.01 6.52
N PRO A 78 -8.42 6.09 6.73
CA PRO A 78 -9.41 5.32 5.95
C PRO A 78 -9.48 5.77 4.48
N LYS A 79 -9.14 7.04 4.22
CA LYS A 79 -9.05 7.63 2.89
C LYS A 79 -7.82 8.50 2.82
N LEU A 80 -7.03 8.35 1.77
CA LEU A 80 -5.84 9.14 1.50
C LEU A 80 -5.87 9.65 0.06
N SER A 81 -5.85 10.97 -0.09
CA SER A 81 -5.75 11.63 -1.39
C SER A 81 -4.29 11.74 -1.80
N MET A 82 -3.95 11.24 -2.98
CA MET A 82 -2.60 11.27 -3.54
C MET A 82 -2.61 11.98 -4.90
N PHE A 83 -1.45 12.50 -5.30
CA PHE A 83 -1.25 13.18 -6.59
C PHE A 83 -2.30 14.27 -6.85
N GLU A 84 -2.43 15.21 -5.92
CA GLU A 84 -3.38 16.34 -6.02
C GLU A 84 -4.86 15.93 -6.20
N GLY A 85 -5.22 14.69 -5.82
CA GLY A 85 -6.58 14.17 -5.95
C GLY A 85 -6.82 13.30 -7.16
N GLU A 86 -5.81 13.07 -8.00
CA GLU A 86 -5.89 12.12 -9.12
C GLU A 86 -6.13 10.68 -8.65
N LEU A 87 -5.59 10.32 -7.48
CA LEU A 87 -5.74 8.98 -6.91
C LEU A 87 -6.24 9.03 -5.47
N LEU A 88 -7.37 8.36 -5.23
CA LEU A 88 -7.92 8.16 -3.90
C LEU A 88 -7.64 6.73 -3.42
N ALA A 89 -6.80 6.61 -2.39
CA ALA A 89 -6.52 5.34 -1.73
C ALA A 89 -7.48 5.15 -0.55
N TYR A 90 -8.09 3.96 -0.45
CA TYR A 90 -9.02 3.59 0.62
C TYR A 90 -8.48 2.38 1.39
N ALA A 91 -8.68 2.40 2.71
CA ALA A 91 -8.61 1.22 3.57
C ALA A 91 -10.03 0.74 3.89
N HIS A 92 -10.20 -0.55 4.15
CA HIS A 92 -11.49 -1.17 4.45
C HIS A 92 -11.76 -1.20 5.97
#